data_AF-A0A519TZU9-F1
#
_entry.id   AF-A0A519TZU9-F1
#
_cell.length_a   1.000
_cell.length_b   1.000
_cell.length_c   1.000
_cell.angle_alpha   90.00
_cell.angle_beta   90.00
_cell.angle_gamma   90.00
#
_symmetry.space_group_name_H-M   'P 1'
#
loop_
_entity.id
_entity.type
_entity.pdbx_description
1 polymer ?
#
loop_
_entity_poly.entity_id
_entity_poly.type
_entity_poly.pdbx_seq_one_letter_code
_entity_poly.pdbx_strand_id
1 'polypeptide(L)'
;LLQAQNSKAQILGLANAGGDTINSIKAAKEFGIGKSMKLAGLLIFISDVHSLGLRNTEGLQFTTSWYWDLNDDTRKFAARFFEKTKRMPGEIQAADYSATMNYLKAVEAAKTVDADKVMETWRKMKMNDFFASGQLRPDGRYVHDMYLMEVKKPSESTKPWDYYKLIKKLPGDTVFTTKAESKCALWK
;
A
#
# COMPACT_ATOMS: atom_id res chain seq x y z
N LEU A 1 23.34 9.85 1.18
CA LEU A 1 23.55 8.37 1.16
C LEU A 1 24.87 7.94 1.80
N LEU A 2 26.03 8.45 1.37
CA LEU A 2 27.33 8.10 1.98
C LEU A 2 27.41 8.44 3.49
N GLN A 3 26.84 9.57 3.91
CA GLN A 3 26.71 9.88 5.34
C GLN A 3 25.91 8.81 6.10
N ALA A 4 24.83 8.29 5.49
CA ALA A 4 24.05 7.21 6.09
C ALA A 4 24.86 5.90 6.16
N GLN A 5 25.68 5.60 5.15
CA GLN A 5 26.61 4.46 5.19
C GLN A 5 27.60 4.58 6.36
N ASN A 6 28.15 5.77 6.58
CA ASN A 6 29.10 6.03 7.66
C ASN A 6 28.47 5.91 9.07
N SER A 7 27.14 5.96 9.18
CA SER A 7 26.45 5.72 10.46
C SER A 7 26.56 4.27 10.96
N LYS A 8 26.95 3.33 10.08
CA LYS A 8 26.96 1.88 10.35
C LYS A 8 25.60 1.29 10.73
N ALA A 9 24.51 2.02 10.48
CA ALA A 9 23.17 1.48 10.68
C ALA A 9 22.92 0.27 9.80
N GLN A 10 22.16 -0.70 10.31
CA GLN A 10 21.81 -1.92 9.56
C GLN A 10 20.79 -1.64 8.46
N ILE A 11 19.93 -0.65 8.66
CA ILE A 11 18.80 -0.32 7.79
C ILE A 11 18.90 1.14 7.36
N LEU A 12 18.72 1.39 6.06
CA LEU A 12 18.47 2.71 5.52
C LEU A 12 16.98 2.83 5.18
N GLY A 13 16.25 3.56 6.03
CA GLY A 13 14.84 3.91 5.78
C GLY A 13 14.73 5.04 4.77
N LEU A 14 14.05 4.79 3.65
CA LEU A 14 13.76 5.81 2.64
C LEU A 14 12.40 6.43 2.96
N ALA A 15 12.44 7.50 3.77
CA ALA A 15 11.27 8.30 4.15
C ALA A 15 10.88 9.32 3.06
N ASN A 16 10.70 8.84 1.83
CA ASN A 16 10.30 9.61 0.66
C ASN A 16 9.38 8.77 -0.24
N ALA A 17 8.98 9.29 -1.40
CA ALA A 17 8.07 8.59 -2.32
C ALA A 17 8.37 8.90 -3.78
N GLY A 18 7.85 8.06 -4.70
CA GLY A 18 7.85 8.33 -6.14
C GLY A 18 9.24 8.62 -6.71
N GLY A 19 9.40 9.76 -7.39
CA GLY A 19 10.66 10.14 -8.04
C GLY A 19 11.87 10.18 -7.09
N ASP A 20 11.68 10.65 -5.85
CA ASP A 20 12.76 10.71 -4.86
C ASP A 20 13.19 9.32 -4.41
N THR A 21 12.25 8.41 -4.22
CA THR A 21 12.53 7.00 -3.92
C THR A 21 13.28 6.35 -5.07
N ILE A 22 12.82 6.56 -6.32
CA ILE A 22 13.47 6.04 -7.53
C ILE A 22 14.93 6.50 -7.60
N ASN A 23 15.17 7.80 -7.41
CA ASN A 23 16.51 8.36 -7.44
C ASN A 23 17.37 7.86 -6.27
N SER A 24 16.80 7.73 -5.08
CA SER A 24 17.49 7.21 -3.90
C SER A 24 17.92 5.75 -4.07
N ILE A 25 17.07 4.89 -4.64
CA ILE A 25 17.39 3.48 -4.89
C ILE A 25 18.49 3.36 -5.96
N LYS A 26 18.39 4.13 -7.05
CA LYS A 26 19.43 4.16 -8.10
C LYS A 26 20.79 4.53 -7.50
N ALA A 27 20.85 5.63 -6.76
CA ALA A 27 22.08 6.09 -6.12
C ALA A 27 22.58 5.09 -5.06
N ALA A 28 21.69 4.50 -4.25
CA ALA A 28 22.08 3.50 -3.26
C ALA A 28 22.74 2.27 -3.91
N LYS A 29 22.28 1.87 -5.10
CA LYS A 29 22.89 0.78 -5.87
C LYS A 29 24.22 1.20 -6.51
N GLU A 30 24.27 2.38 -7.12
CA GLU A 30 25.48 2.94 -7.74
C GLU A 30 26.64 3.06 -6.75
N PHE A 31 26.37 3.56 -5.54
CA PHE A 31 27.35 3.68 -4.46
C PHE A 31 27.53 2.40 -3.64
N GLY A 32 26.86 1.30 -3.99
CA GLY A 32 27.01 0.01 -3.29
C GLY A 32 26.51 0.00 -1.84
N ILE A 33 25.62 0.92 -1.46
CA ILE A 33 25.05 1.04 -0.09
C ILE A 33 24.36 -0.26 0.35
N GLY A 34 23.70 -0.95 -0.60
CA GLY A 34 23.02 -2.22 -0.37
C GLY A 34 23.93 -3.38 0.08
N LYS A 35 25.26 -3.23 -0.03
CA LYS A 35 26.24 -4.22 0.46
C LYS A 35 26.40 -4.17 1.99
N SER A 36 26.19 -3.01 2.59
CA SER A 36 26.39 -2.75 4.02
C SER A 36 25.10 -2.47 4.79
N MET A 37 24.04 -2.04 4.11
CA MET A 37 22.75 -1.70 4.71
C MET A 37 21.61 -2.35 3.92
N LYS A 38 20.56 -2.79 4.61
CA LYS A 38 19.31 -3.14 3.93
C LYS A 38 18.49 -1.88 3.67
N LEU A 39 17.91 -1.77 2.48
CA LEU A 39 16.98 -0.69 2.16
C LEU A 39 15.58 -1.05 2.64
N ALA A 40 14.92 -0.11 3.32
CA ALA A 40 13.50 -0.21 3.67
C ALA A 40 12.75 0.96 3.03
N GLY A 41 11.85 0.64 2.09
CA GLY A 41 11.00 1.63 1.46
C GLY A 41 9.82 1.95 2.37
N LEU A 42 9.71 3.20 2.85
CA LEU A 42 8.61 3.59 3.75
C LEU A 42 7.33 3.93 2.99
N LEU A 43 7.42 4.20 1.68
CA LEU A 43 6.30 4.29 0.76
C LEU A 43 6.75 3.89 -0.64
N ILE A 44 6.27 2.74 -1.15
CA ILE A 44 6.64 2.19 -2.46
C ILE A 44 5.38 1.83 -3.22
N PHE A 45 5.29 2.27 -4.48
CA PHE A 45 4.22 1.89 -5.38
C PHE A 45 4.70 0.91 -6.46
N ILE A 46 3.74 0.20 -7.07
CA ILE A 46 4.02 -0.71 -8.19
C ILE A 46 4.61 0.00 -9.41
N SER A 47 4.30 1.27 -9.61
CA SER A 47 4.91 2.11 -10.63
C SER A 47 6.41 2.33 -10.40
N ASP A 48 6.84 2.44 -9.14
CA ASP A 48 8.24 2.70 -8.80
C ASP A 48 9.08 1.47 -9.14
N VAL A 49 8.57 0.29 -8.77
CA VAL A 49 9.20 -1.00 -9.10
C VAL A 49 9.17 -1.27 -10.60
N HIS A 50 8.08 -0.92 -11.29
CA HIS A 50 8.00 -1.00 -12.74
C HIS A 50 9.06 -0.12 -13.42
N SER A 51 9.24 1.11 -12.95
CA SER A 51 10.20 2.07 -13.51
C SER A 51 11.66 1.66 -13.26
N LEU A 52 11.95 1.14 -12.08
CA LEU A 52 13.31 0.70 -11.71
C LEU A 52 13.68 -0.68 -12.25
N GLY A 53 12.68 -1.54 -12.43
CA GLY A 53 12.86 -2.96 -12.77
C GLY A 53 13.33 -3.81 -11.58
N LEU A 54 13.04 -5.11 -11.64
CA LEU A 54 13.34 -6.07 -10.56
C LEU A 54 14.83 -6.14 -10.23
N ARG A 55 15.72 -6.03 -11.22
CA ARG A 55 17.18 -6.04 -10.96
C ARG A 55 17.62 -4.96 -9.98
N ASN A 56 16.94 -3.81 -9.95
CA ASN A 56 17.31 -2.67 -9.09
C ASN A 56 16.54 -2.63 -7.78
N THR A 57 15.53 -3.49 -7.63
CA THR A 57 14.59 -3.44 -6.51
C THR A 57 14.44 -4.77 -5.79
N GLU A 58 15.02 -5.87 -6.30
CA GLU A 58 14.95 -7.20 -5.69
C GLU A 58 15.35 -7.18 -4.20
N GLY A 59 14.56 -7.85 -3.38
CA GLY A 59 14.76 -7.89 -1.93
C GLY A 59 14.35 -6.63 -1.17
N LEU A 60 13.90 -5.56 -1.85
CA LEU A 60 13.34 -4.39 -1.16
C LEU A 60 12.04 -4.79 -0.46
N GLN A 61 11.98 -4.53 0.85
CA GLN A 61 10.79 -4.74 1.66
C GLN A 61 10.05 -3.43 1.90
N PHE A 62 8.71 -3.50 1.86
CA PHE A 62 7.82 -2.37 2.06
C PHE A 62 6.43 -2.86 2.49
N THR A 63 5.64 -1.95 3.07
CA THR A 63 4.24 -2.23 3.44
C THR A 63 3.30 -1.64 2.39
N THR A 64 2.25 -2.38 2.03
CA THR A 64 1.20 -1.95 1.10
C THR A 64 -0.17 -2.41 1.62
N SER A 65 -1.24 -1.71 1.26
CA SER A 65 -2.61 -2.11 1.59
C SER A 65 -3.19 -3.11 0.60
N TRP A 66 -2.61 -3.26 -0.60
CA TRP A 66 -3.20 -4.06 -1.67
C TRP A 66 -2.20 -4.42 -2.78
N TYR A 67 -2.34 -5.60 -3.38
CA TYR A 67 -1.58 -6.01 -4.57
C TYR A 67 -2.47 -6.76 -5.56
N TRP A 68 -2.26 -6.51 -6.85
CA TRP A 68 -3.14 -7.01 -7.92
C TRP A 68 -3.19 -8.54 -8.01
N ASP A 69 -2.08 -9.22 -7.70
CA ASP A 69 -1.99 -10.69 -7.74
C ASP A 69 -2.10 -11.35 -6.36
N LEU A 70 -2.64 -10.63 -5.36
CA LEU A 70 -2.75 -11.12 -3.99
C LEU A 70 -3.74 -12.30 -3.86
N ASN A 71 -4.89 -12.23 -4.54
CA ASN A 71 -5.91 -13.28 -4.57
C ASN A 71 -6.80 -13.17 -5.82
N ASP A 72 -7.84 -14.00 -5.93
CA ASP A 72 -8.70 -14.02 -7.12
C ASP A 72 -9.52 -12.74 -7.29
N ASP A 73 -9.95 -12.10 -6.21
CA ASP A 73 -10.76 -10.88 -6.30
C ASP A 73 -9.90 -9.68 -6.69
N THR A 74 -8.66 -9.60 -6.19
CA THR A 74 -7.69 -8.59 -6.64
C THR A 74 -7.40 -8.74 -8.14
N ARG A 75 -7.23 -9.99 -8.61
CA ARG A 75 -6.99 -10.30 -10.03
C ARG A 75 -8.17 -9.90 -10.92
N LYS A 76 -9.41 -10.16 -10.50
CA LYS A 76 -10.62 -9.78 -11.26
C LYS A 76 -10.73 -8.27 -11.43
N PHE A 77 -10.50 -7.50 -10.37
CA PHE A 77 -10.47 -6.04 -10.47
C PHE A 77 -9.34 -5.55 -11.38
N ALA A 78 -8.14 -6.10 -11.18
CA ALA A 78 -6.96 -5.73 -11.95
C ALA A 78 -7.13 -5.99 -13.45
N ALA A 79 -7.78 -7.09 -13.84
CA ALA A 79 -8.10 -7.40 -15.23
C ALA A 79 -8.97 -6.30 -15.87
N ARG A 80 -10.07 -5.91 -15.20
CA ARG A 80 -10.97 -4.82 -15.65
C ARG A 80 -10.24 -3.48 -15.74
N PHE A 81 -9.34 -3.20 -14.80
CA PHE A 81 -8.52 -1.99 -14.82
C PHE A 81 -7.51 -2.01 -15.98
N PHE A 82 -6.85 -3.15 -16.21
CA PHE A 82 -5.89 -3.35 -17.28
C PHE A 82 -6.53 -3.20 -18.66
N GLU A 83 -7.74 -3.72 -18.86
CA GLU A 83 -8.49 -3.56 -20.11
C GLU A 83 -8.61 -2.09 -20.54
N LYS A 84 -8.79 -1.18 -19.57
CA LYS A 84 -8.97 0.25 -19.81
C LYS A 84 -7.67 1.03 -19.90
N THR A 85 -6.66 0.64 -19.13
CA THR A 85 -5.47 1.48 -18.88
C THR A 85 -4.17 0.88 -19.42
N LYS A 86 -4.19 -0.40 -19.81
CA LYS A 86 -3.05 -1.19 -20.32
C LYS A 86 -1.86 -1.26 -19.34
N ARG A 87 -2.13 -1.12 -18.04
CA ARG A 87 -1.19 -1.30 -16.92
C ARG A 87 -1.91 -1.89 -15.71
N MET A 88 -1.18 -2.57 -14.82
CA MET A 88 -1.79 -3.05 -13.58
C MET A 88 -2.06 -1.89 -12.62
N PRO A 89 -3.15 -1.93 -11.85
CA PRO A 89 -3.41 -0.93 -10.82
C PRO A 89 -2.42 -1.08 -9.65
N GLY A 90 -2.04 0.04 -9.06
CA GLY A 90 -1.45 0.06 -7.72
C GLY A 90 -2.52 0.14 -6.64
N GLU A 91 -2.08 0.10 -5.38
CA GLU A 91 -2.96 0.18 -4.21
C GLU A 91 -3.82 1.45 -4.20
N ILE A 92 -3.31 2.58 -4.69
CA ILE A 92 -4.05 3.86 -4.71
C ILE A 92 -5.26 3.76 -5.65
N GLN A 93 -5.08 3.26 -6.88
CA GLN A 93 -6.21 3.14 -7.81
C GLN A 93 -7.25 2.11 -7.34
N ALA A 94 -6.80 1.05 -6.64
CA ALA A 94 -7.71 0.10 -6.01
C ALA A 94 -8.48 0.74 -4.84
N ALA A 95 -7.80 1.51 -3.99
CA ALA A 95 -8.39 2.23 -2.87
C ALA A 95 -9.38 3.31 -3.33
N ASP A 96 -9.06 4.08 -4.38
CA ASP A 96 -9.95 5.10 -4.95
C ASP A 96 -11.29 4.49 -5.40
N TYR A 97 -11.22 3.34 -6.08
CA TYR A 97 -12.42 2.62 -6.50
C TYR A 97 -13.20 2.09 -5.30
N SER A 98 -12.53 1.46 -4.33
CA SER A 98 -13.19 0.94 -3.11
C SER A 98 -13.85 2.05 -2.31
N ALA A 99 -13.15 3.16 -2.04
CA ALA A 99 -13.67 4.30 -1.30
C ALA A 99 -14.90 4.90 -1.98
N THR A 100 -14.84 5.09 -3.31
CA THR A 100 -15.97 5.60 -4.10
C THR A 100 -17.19 4.68 -4.01
N MET A 101 -16.98 3.37 -4.22
CA MET A 101 -18.10 2.41 -4.19
C MET A 101 -18.71 2.27 -2.80
N ASN A 102 -17.90 2.31 -1.74
CA ASN A 102 -18.41 2.25 -0.37
C ASN A 102 -19.12 3.55 0.04
N TYR A 103 -18.65 4.72 -0.39
CA TYR A 103 -19.37 5.98 -0.22
C TYR A 103 -20.75 5.94 -0.89
N LEU A 104 -20.83 5.48 -2.15
CA LEU A 104 -22.10 5.38 -2.87
C LEU A 104 -23.09 4.42 -2.19
N LYS A 105 -22.61 3.28 -1.67
CA LYS A 105 -23.43 2.37 -0.85
C LYS A 105 -23.94 3.05 0.43
N ALA A 106 -23.12 3.89 1.06
CA ALA A 106 -23.53 4.64 2.24
C ALA A 106 -24.59 5.71 1.92
N VAL A 107 -24.44 6.42 0.80
CA VAL A 107 -25.45 7.36 0.28
C VAL A 107 -26.77 6.66 -0.01
N GLU A 108 -26.72 5.50 -0.67
CA GLU A 108 -27.90 4.69 -0.96
C GLU A 108 -28.62 4.25 0.33
N ALA A 109 -27.86 3.72 1.30
CA ALA A 109 -28.40 3.29 2.59
C ALA A 109 -28.98 4.46 3.41
N ALA A 110 -28.32 5.63 3.38
CA ALA A 110 -28.75 6.84 4.07
C ALA A 110 -29.94 7.53 3.38
N LYS A 111 -30.20 7.21 2.10
CA LYS A 111 -31.22 7.84 1.24
C LYS A 111 -31.06 9.36 1.16
N THR A 112 -29.82 9.84 1.23
CA THR A 112 -29.48 11.26 1.20
C THR A 112 -28.01 11.45 0.85
N VAL A 113 -27.67 12.65 0.38
CA VAL A 113 -26.29 13.11 0.18
C VAL A 113 -25.84 14.09 1.27
N ASP A 114 -26.65 14.29 2.30
CA ASP A 114 -26.29 15.06 3.49
C ASP A 114 -25.09 14.42 4.19
N ALA A 115 -24.00 15.16 4.35
CA ALA A 115 -22.71 14.61 4.77
C ALA A 115 -22.77 13.97 6.17
N ASP A 116 -23.47 14.60 7.12
CA ASP A 116 -23.56 14.09 8.50
C ASP A 116 -24.34 12.78 8.55
N LYS A 117 -25.50 12.72 7.87
CA LYS A 117 -26.31 11.49 7.78
C LYS A 117 -25.59 10.37 7.04
N VAL A 118 -24.86 10.69 5.97
CA VAL A 118 -24.06 9.70 5.23
C VAL A 118 -22.94 9.16 6.12
N MET A 119 -22.22 10.02 6.84
CA MET A 119 -21.15 9.59 7.74
C MET A 119 -21.66 8.80 8.94
N GLU A 120 -22.82 9.17 9.51
CA GLU A 120 -23.47 8.40 10.57
C GLU A 120 -23.81 6.98 10.08
N THR A 121 -24.32 6.85 8.86
CA THR A 121 -24.64 5.56 8.23
C THR A 121 -23.38 4.77 7.91
N TRP A 122 -22.40 5.40 7.25
CA TRP A 122 -21.18 4.74 6.79
C TRP A 122 -20.36 4.18 7.95
N ARG A 123 -20.25 4.89 9.08
CA ARG A 123 -19.55 4.41 10.27
C ARG A 123 -20.16 3.14 10.88
N LYS A 124 -21.45 2.88 10.64
CA LYS A 124 -22.15 1.66 11.09
C LYS A 124 -22.02 0.51 10.08
N MET A 125 -21.52 0.78 8.87
CA MET A 125 -21.36 -0.22 7.82
C MET A 125 -20.01 -0.92 7.91
N LYS A 126 -20.01 -2.24 7.71
CA LYS A 126 -18.81 -2.99 7.38
C LYS A 126 -18.56 -2.87 5.87
N MET A 127 -17.32 -2.57 5.51
CA MET A 127 -16.86 -2.60 4.13
C MET A 127 -16.24 -3.97 3.88
N ASN A 128 -16.61 -4.60 2.78
CA ASN A 128 -16.07 -5.88 2.35
C ASN A 128 -16.13 -5.95 0.83
N ASP A 129 -15.00 -5.72 0.18
CA ASP A 129 -14.86 -5.75 -1.28
C ASP A 129 -13.47 -6.30 -1.68
N PHE A 130 -13.16 -6.24 -2.98
CA PHE A 130 -11.89 -6.76 -3.53
C PHE A 130 -10.65 -6.03 -2.99
N PHE A 131 -10.80 -4.83 -2.42
CA PHE A 131 -9.69 -4.08 -1.84
C PHE A 131 -9.41 -4.62 -0.44
N ALA A 132 -10.41 -4.61 0.44
CA ALA A 132 -10.25 -5.16 1.79
C ALA A 132 -11.59 -5.40 2.49
N SER A 133 -11.50 -6.02 3.68
CA SER A 133 -12.58 -6.11 4.66
C SER A 133 -12.23 -5.28 5.90
N GLY A 134 -13.17 -4.49 6.40
CA GLY A 134 -12.97 -3.69 7.60
C GLY A 134 -14.10 -2.71 7.89
N GLN A 135 -13.82 -1.66 8.66
CA GLN A 135 -14.81 -0.63 9.04
C GLN A 135 -14.16 0.74 9.26
N LEU A 136 -14.96 1.81 9.16
CA LEU A 136 -14.56 3.15 9.57
C LEU A 136 -14.61 3.26 11.09
N ARG A 137 -13.45 3.51 11.72
CA ARG A 137 -13.35 3.81 13.15
C ARG A 137 -13.83 5.23 13.47
N PRO A 138 -14.09 5.56 14.74
CA PRO A 138 -14.47 6.92 15.16
C PRO A 138 -13.45 8.00 14.75
N ASP A 139 -12.15 7.69 14.73
CA ASP A 139 -11.10 8.60 14.24
C ASP A 139 -11.09 8.81 12.70
N GLY A 140 -12.04 8.21 11.97
CA GLY A 140 -12.14 8.30 10.52
C GLY A 140 -11.22 7.32 9.78
N ARG A 141 -10.46 6.47 10.49
CA ARG A 141 -9.60 5.46 9.86
C ARG A 141 -10.42 4.30 9.34
N TYR A 142 -10.28 3.98 8.05
CA TYR A 142 -10.66 2.67 7.53
C TYR A 142 -9.63 1.63 7.99
N VAL A 143 -9.97 0.84 9.02
CA VAL A 143 -9.08 -0.22 9.51
C VAL A 143 -9.31 -1.49 8.73
N HIS A 144 -8.25 -1.96 8.09
CA HIS A 144 -8.17 -3.19 7.31
C HIS A 144 -6.76 -3.77 7.38
N ASP A 145 -6.59 -5.02 6.99
CA ASP A 145 -5.27 -5.65 7.01
C ASP A 145 -4.31 -5.00 6.01
N MET A 146 -3.04 -4.90 6.40
CA MET A 146 -1.94 -4.44 5.55
C MET A 146 -1.02 -5.63 5.23
N TYR A 147 -0.06 -5.43 4.33
CA TYR A 147 0.81 -6.52 3.87
C TYR A 147 2.27 -6.05 3.82
N LEU A 148 3.14 -6.79 4.50
CA LEU A 148 4.58 -6.71 4.27
C LEU A 148 4.91 -7.51 3.01
N MET A 149 5.43 -6.83 2.00
CA MET A 149 5.82 -7.39 0.73
C MET A 149 7.34 -7.31 0.55
N GLU A 150 7.87 -8.20 -0.29
CA GLU A 150 9.24 -8.13 -0.80
C GLU A 150 9.20 -8.12 -2.32
N VAL A 151 10.01 -7.29 -2.94
CA VAL A 151 10.19 -7.32 -4.39
C VAL A 151 10.94 -8.58 -4.80
N LYS A 152 10.35 -9.32 -5.74
CA LYS A 152 10.89 -10.54 -6.34
C LYS A 152 12.23 -10.32 -7.02
N LYS A 153 13.04 -11.37 -7.04
CA LYS A 153 14.19 -11.47 -7.95
C LYS A 153 13.68 -11.56 -9.40
N PRO A 154 14.47 -11.15 -10.41
CA PRO A 154 14.10 -11.34 -11.81
C PRO A 154 13.72 -12.78 -12.16
N SER A 155 14.39 -13.77 -11.56
CA SER A 155 14.12 -15.20 -11.78
C SER A 155 12.81 -15.70 -11.16
N GLU A 156 12.18 -14.95 -10.26
CA GLU A 156 10.93 -15.30 -9.58
C GLU A 156 9.69 -14.71 -10.29
N SER A 157 9.89 -13.77 -11.22
CA SER A 157 8.83 -13.10 -11.96
C SER A 157 8.46 -13.87 -13.21
N THR A 158 7.21 -14.30 -13.28
CA THR A 158 6.72 -15.21 -14.34
C THR A 158 5.94 -14.50 -15.45
N LYS A 159 5.53 -13.25 -15.23
CA LYS A 159 4.71 -12.46 -16.15
C LYS A 159 4.92 -10.95 -15.90
N PRO A 160 4.54 -10.07 -16.84
CA PRO A 160 4.58 -8.63 -16.59
C PRO A 160 3.82 -8.26 -15.31
N TRP A 161 4.35 -7.31 -14.55
CA TRP A 161 3.79 -6.83 -13.26
C TRP A 161 3.84 -7.83 -12.10
N ASP A 162 4.41 -9.02 -12.28
CA ASP A 162 4.63 -10.01 -11.22
C ASP A 162 5.85 -9.64 -10.37
N TYR A 163 5.68 -8.66 -9.50
CA TYR A 163 6.79 -8.01 -8.82
C TYR A 163 6.93 -8.38 -7.35
N TYR A 164 5.87 -8.79 -6.68
CA TYR A 164 5.88 -8.93 -5.23
C TYR A 164 5.66 -10.36 -4.79
N LYS A 165 6.22 -10.68 -3.63
CA LYS A 165 5.83 -11.83 -2.83
C LYS A 165 5.40 -11.36 -1.45
N LEU A 166 4.35 -11.99 -0.92
CA LEU A 166 3.86 -11.74 0.43
C LEU A 166 4.82 -12.33 1.46
N ILE A 167 5.33 -11.49 2.34
CA ILE A 167 6.14 -11.93 3.48
C ILE A 167 5.26 -12.14 4.70
N LYS A 168 4.37 -11.18 4.99
CA LYS A 168 3.49 -11.25 6.15
C LYS A 168 2.22 -10.44 5.95
N LYS A 169 1.08 -11.05 6.28
CA LYS A 169 -0.18 -10.33 6.48
C LYS A 169 -0.14 -9.66 7.86
N LEU A 170 -0.44 -8.37 7.90
CA LEU A 170 -0.40 -7.55 9.10
C LEU A 170 -1.84 -7.22 9.52
N PRO A 171 -2.31 -7.76 10.66
CA PRO A 171 -3.67 -7.53 11.14
C PRO A 171 -3.95 -6.03 11.35
N GLY A 172 -5.09 -5.55 10.83
CA GLY A 172 -5.46 -4.12 10.87
C GLY A 172 -5.46 -3.52 12.28
N ASP A 173 -5.84 -4.29 13.28
CA ASP A 173 -5.84 -3.88 14.69
C ASP A 173 -4.44 -3.67 15.30
N THR A 174 -3.38 -4.13 14.62
CA THR A 174 -1.98 -4.01 15.07
C THR A 174 -1.16 -2.95 14.33
N VAL A 175 -1.64 -2.44 13.20
CA VAL A 175 -0.84 -1.56 12.30
C VAL A 175 -1.27 -0.10 12.27
N PHE A 176 -2.51 0.21 12.63
CA PHE A 176 -2.94 1.60 12.78
C PHE A 176 -2.76 2.07 14.22
N THR A 177 -2.65 3.38 14.39
CA THR A 177 -2.60 4.02 15.72
C THR A 177 -3.67 3.46 16.63
N THR A 178 -3.24 3.04 17.82
CA THR A 178 -4.12 2.50 18.86
C THR A 178 -4.98 3.62 19.45
N LYS A 179 -6.04 3.26 20.17
CA LYS A 179 -6.88 4.25 20.86
C LYS A 179 -6.06 5.05 21.89
N ALA A 180 -5.18 4.37 22.64
CA ALA A 180 -4.34 4.98 23.67
C ALA A 180 -3.31 5.98 23.11
N GLU A 181 -2.82 5.76 21.89
CA GLU A 181 -1.85 6.64 21.22
C GLU A 181 -2.50 7.68 20.32
N SER A 182 -3.82 7.62 20.14
CA SER A 182 -4.55 8.49 19.24
C SER A 182 -4.50 9.94 19.73
N LYS A 183 -4.17 10.85 18.81
CA LYS A 183 -4.28 12.30 19.01
C LYS A 183 -5.62 12.86 18.53
N CYS A 184 -6.53 12.01 18.08
CA CYS A 184 -7.85 12.43 17.62
C CYS A 184 -8.73 12.79 18.81
N ALA A 185 -9.06 14.08 18.95
CA ALA A 185 -9.92 14.56 20.04
C ALA A 185 -11.32 13.92 20.05
N LEU A 186 -11.77 13.38 18.91
CA LEU A 186 -13.06 12.71 18.71
C LEU A 186 -13.02 11.21 19.02
N TRP A 187 -11.85 10.65 19.35
CA TRP A 187 -11.68 9.23 19.68
C TRP A 187 -10.87 9.05 20.97
N LYS A 188 -11.48 9.44 22.09
CA LYS A 188 -10.96 9.23 23.45
C LYS A 188 -11.53 7.97 24.07
#